data_AF-A0A225SZ09-F1
#
_entry.id   AF-A0A225SZ09-F1
#
_cell.length_a   1.000
_cell.length_b   1.000
_cell.length_c   1.000
_cell.angle_alpha   90.00
_cell.angle_beta   90.00
_cell.angle_gamma   90.00
#
_symmetry.space_group_name_H-M   'P 1'
#
loop_
_entity.id
_entity.type
_entity.pdbx_description
1 polymer ?
#
loop_
_entity_poly.entity_id
_entity_poly.type
_entity_poly.pdbx_seq_one_letter_code
_entity_poly.pdbx_strand_id
1 'polypeptide(L)'
;MSIVEMQLSAPAGKAEKATPDWTYRLGAWYNTHSFDDQRFDETGRSLSDPSSNGIPREHKGNFSFYIAADQVIWRDRSAPERSISVLARFMKTPFKDRNLIDASLNMGVVFRGPNRHRPNDTLALGAGYAHVTGLKQLVQT
;
A
#
# COMPACT_ATOMS: atom_id res chain seq x y z
N MET A 1 -18.36 -7.13 -2.25
CA MET A 1 -17.07 -6.61 -1.72
C MET A 1 -17.34 -5.99 -0.37
N SER A 2 -16.56 -6.34 0.64
CA SER A 2 -16.63 -5.78 1.99
C SER A 2 -15.25 -5.30 2.42
N ILE A 3 -15.20 -4.23 3.21
CA ILE A 3 -13.97 -3.65 3.74
C ILE A 3 -14.13 -3.43 5.25
N VAL A 4 -13.04 -3.62 5.99
CA VAL A 4 -12.93 -3.29 7.41
C VAL A 4 -11.65 -2.49 7.62
N GLU A 5 -11.71 -1.45 8.45
CA GLU A 5 -10.55 -0.64 8.82
C GLU A 5 -10.64 -0.26 10.30
N MET A 6 -9.49 -0.33 10.96
CA MET A 6 -9.25 0.26 12.26
C MET A 6 -8.29 1.44 12.09
N GLN A 7 -8.66 2.59 12.66
CA GLN A 7 -7.82 3.78 12.68
C GLN A 7 -7.54 4.20 14.13
N LEU A 8 -6.27 4.47 14.42
CA LEU A 8 -5.81 5.09 15.66
C LEU A 8 -5.18 6.44 15.31
N SER A 9 -5.40 7.46 16.14
CA SER A 9 -4.75 8.76 15.95
C SER A 9 -4.53 9.45 17.28
N ALA A 10 -3.43 10.19 17.42
CA ALA A 10 -3.23 11.11 18.52
C ALA A 10 -2.75 12.47 17.99
N PRO A 11 -3.38 13.57 18.44
CA PRO A 11 -2.89 14.92 18.17
C PRO A 11 -1.66 15.23 19.05
N ALA A 12 -0.92 16.25 18.65
CA ALA A 12 0.25 16.72 19.38
C ALA A 12 -0.12 17.16 20.80
N GLY A 13 0.68 16.72 21.77
CA GLY A 13 0.58 17.17 23.16
C GLY A 13 0.89 18.68 23.29
N LYS A 14 0.37 19.33 24.34
CA LYS A 14 0.71 20.73 24.65
C LYS A 14 2.20 20.87 24.96
N ALA A 15 2.74 22.09 24.80
CA ALA A 15 4.17 22.45 24.75
C ALA A 15 5.08 21.83 25.83
N GLU A 16 4.56 21.49 27.01
CA GLU A 16 5.33 20.89 28.11
C GLU A 16 5.61 19.39 27.92
N LYS A 17 4.79 18.70 27.10
CA LYS A 17 4.95 17.30 26.67
C LYS A 17 4.49 17.15 25.21
N ALA A 18 5.16 17.85 24.29
CA ALA A 18 4.83 17.77 22.86
C ALA A 18 5.15 16.37 22.32
N THR A 19 4.15 15.49 22.27
CA THR A 19 4.19 14.26 21.49
C THR A 19 3.94 14.58 20.02
N PRO A 20 4.51 13.83 19.07
CA PRO A 20 4.25 14.07 17.66
C PRO A 20 2.83 13.66 17.24
N ASP A 21 2.27 14.31 16.23
CA ASP A 21 1.00 13.87 15.62
C ASP A 21 1.21 12.53 14.91
N TRP A 22 0.26 11.61 15.05
CA TRP A 22 0.28 10.37 14.27
C TRP A 22 -1.12 9.85 13.97
N THR A 23 -1.23 9.16 12.84
CA THR A 23 -2.38 8.38 12.42
C THR A 23 -1.91 7.04 11.87
N TYR A 24 -2.41 5.95 12.45
CA TYR A 24 -2.15 4.59 11.98
C TYR A 24 -3.45 3.91 11.58
N ARG A 25 -3.42 3.19 10.46
CA ARG A 25 -4.55 2.44 9.91
C ARG A 25 -4.14 1.00 9.65
N LEU A 26 -5.02 0.08 10.01
CA LEU A 26 -4.95 -1.33 9.64
C LEU A 26 -6.29 -1.70 9.02
N GLY A 27 -6.30 -2.20 7.80
CA GLY A 27 -7.53 -2.59 7.15
C GLY A 27 -7.37 -3.80 6.24
N ALA A 28 -8.50 -4.36 5.85
CA ALA A 28 -8.58 -5.47 4.92
C ALA A 28 -9.87 -5.40 4.13
N TRP A 29 -9.86 -5.98 2.94
CA TRP A 29 -11.05 -6.17 2.14
C TRP A 29 -11.17 -7.62 1.70
N TYR A 30 -12.42 -8.05 1.50
CA TYR A 30 -12.77 -9.34 0.92
C TYR A 30 -13.80 -9.15 -0.19
N ASN A 31 -13.57 -9.82 -1.32
CA ASN A 31 -14.45 -9.79 -2.47
C ASN A 31 -14.92 -11.21 -2.78
N THR A 32 -16.23 -11.44 -2.87
CA THR A 32 -16.84 -12.76 -3.10
C THR A 32 -17.06 -13.12 -4.58
N HIS A 33 -16.74 -12.22 -5.51
CA HIS A 33 -16.88 -12.48 -6.95
C HIS A 33 -15.92 -13.58 -7.45
N SER A 34 -16.14 -14.05 -8.69
CA SER A 34 -15.16 -14.86 -9.43
C SER A 34 -14.04 -13.97 -9.95
N PHE A 35 -12.82 -14.51 -9.99
CA PHE A 35 -11.64 -13.88 -10.55
C PHE A 35 -10.85 -14.88 -11.38
N ASP A 36 -10.35 -14.44 -12.52
CA ASP A 36 -9.53 -15.25 -13.42
C ASP A 36 -8.13 -15.47 -12.84
N ASP A 37 -7.62 -16.68 -13.02
CA ASP A 37 -6.22 -17.02 -12.83
C ASP A 37 -5.37 -16.27 -13.86
N GLN A 38 -4.29 -15.64 -13.41
CA GLN A 38 -3.39 -14.85 -14.23
C GLN A 38 -2.40 -15.71 -15.03
N ARG A 39 -2.33 -17.01 -14.76
CA ARG A 39 -1.28 -17.90 -15.28
C ARG A 39 -1.80 -19.17 -15.94
N PHE A 40 -2.87 -19.75 -15.41
CA PHE A 40 -3.34 -21.07 -15.84
C PHE A 40 -4.76 -21.02 -16.40
N ASP A 41 -4.98 -21.80 -17.46
CA ASP A 41 -6.31 -22.07 -18.00
C ASP A 41 -7.10 -23.05 -17.11
N GLU A 42 -8.38 -23.23 -17.42
CA GLU A 42 -9.28 -24.12 -16.70
C GLU A 42 -8.80 -25.59 -16.68
N THR A 43 -7.96 -26.00 -17.63
CA THR A 43 -7.35 -27.34 -17.68
C THR A 43 -6.04 -27.44 -16.89
N GLY A 44 -5.53 -26.32 -16.37
CA GLY A 44 -4.27 -26.22 -15.62
C GLY A 44 -3.03 -26.03 -16.48
N ARG A 45 -3.18 -25.80 -17.78
CA ARG A 45 -2.07 -25.45 -18.69
C ARG A 45 -1.81 -23.95 -18.60
N SER A 46 -0.58 -23.53 -18.87
CA SER A 46 -0.25 -22.10 -18.86
C SER A 46 -1.02 -21.36 -19.96
N LEU A 47 -1.58 -20.19 -19.65
CA LEU A 47 -2.24 -19.32 -20.64
C LEU A 47 -1.27 -18.82 -21.73
N SER A 48 0.04 -18.85 -21.48
CA SER A 48 1.07 -18.52 -22.45
C SER A 48 1.44 -19.69 -23.37
N ASP A 49 0.92 -20.90 -23.13
CA ASP A 49 1.13 -22.08 -23.97
C ASP A 49 0.25 -21.99 -25.24
N PRO A 50 0.80 -22.13 -26.46
CA PRO A 50 0.00 -22.11 -27.69
C PRO A 50 -1.09 -23.19 -27.77
N SER A 51 -0.97 -24.26 -26.98
CA SER A 51 -1.96 -25.33 -26.86
C SER A 51 -3.00 -25.10 -25.77
N SER A 52 -2.95 -23.96 -25.06
CA SER A 52 -4.01 -23.56 -24.13
C SER A 52 -5.33 -23.33 -24.87
N ASN A 53 -6.44 -23.61 -24.19
CA ASN A 53 -7.75 -23.21 -24.70
C ASN A 53 -8.02 -21.69 -24.53
N GLY A 54 -7.12 -20.97 -23.87
CA GLY A 54 -7.20 -19.52 -23.63
C GLY A 54 -8.25 -19.10 -22.61
N ILE A 55 -8.93 -20.04 -21.96
CA ILE A 55 -9.98 -19.79 -20.97
C ILE A 55 -9.35 -19.86 -19.57
N PRO A 56 -9.20 -18.73 -18.85
CA PRO A 56 -8.58 -18.73 -17.53
C PRO A 56 -9.34 -19.62 -16.54
N ARG A 57 -8.61 -20.24 -15.62
CA ARG A 57 -9.23 -20.89 -14.47
C ARG A 57 -9.91 -19.84 -13.61
N GLU A 58 -11.18 -20.02 -13.28
CA GLU A 58 -11.85 -19.15 -12.32
C GLU A 58 -11.52 -19.55 -10.87
N HIS A 59 -11.36 -18.54 -10.02
CA HIS A 59 -11.27 -18.69 -8.59
C HIS A 59 -12.33 -17.87 -7.86
N LYS A 60 -12.93 -18.44 -6.82
CA LYS A 60 -13.85 -17.71 -5.94
C LYS A 60 -13.09 -16.95 -4.86
N GLY A 61 -13.49 -15.71 -4.64
CA GLY A 61 -12.96 -14.89 -3.55
C GLY A 61 -11.74 -14.07 -3.97
N ASN A 62 -11.50 -12.96 -3.31
CA ASN A 62 -10.22 -12.26 -3.32
C ASN A 62 -10.06 -11.49 -2.00
N PHE A 63 -8.83 -11.27 -1.56
CA PHE A 63 -8.52 -10.71 -0.25
C PHE A 63 -7.22 -9.91 -0.32
N SER A 64 -7.16 -8.79 0.38
CA SER A 64 -5.90 -8.13 0.70
C SER A 64 -6.04 -7.42 2.04
N PHE A 65 -4.93 -7.29 2.75
CA PHE A 65 -4.81 -6.39 3.89
C PHE A 65 -3.88 -5.23 3.56
N TYR A 66 -3.95 -4.18 4.37
CA TYR A 66 -3.06 -3.04 4.31
C TYR A 66 -2.80 -2.45 5.69
N ILE A 67 -1.64 -1.83 5.81
CA ILE A 67 -1.31 -0.92 6.91
C ILE A 67 -0.92 0.43 6.32
N ALA A 68 -1.28 1.51 7.00
CA ALA A 68 -0.83 2.84 6.65
C ALA A 68 -0.45 3.63 7.90
N ALA A 69 0.56 4.49 7.77
CA ALA A 69 1.05 5.35 8.82
C ALA A 69 1.33 6.74 8.27
N ASP A 70 0.94 7.76 9.04
CA ASP A 70 1.34 9.16 8.89
C ASP A 70 1.80 9.64 10.26
N GLN A 71 3.00 10.19 10.33
CA GLN A 71 3.58 10.66 11.58
C GLN A 71 4.41 11.90 11.34
N VAL A 72 4.13 12.95 12.12
CA VAL A 72 5.05 14.07 12.27
C VAL A 72 6.25 13.57 13.07
N ILE A 73 7.46 13.69 12.55
CA ILE A 73 8.69 13.27 13.26
C ILE A 73 9.47 14.44 13.83
N TRP A 74 9.22 15.64 13.32
CA TRP A 74 9.82 16.88 13.80
C TRP A 74 8.86 18.05 13.60
N ARG A 75 8.86 18.96 14.57
CA ARG A 75 8.11 20.22 14.53
C ARG A 75 8.94 21.32 15.18
N ASP A 76 9.00 22.47 14.54
CA ASP A 76 9.69 23.64 15.08
C ASP A 76 8.92 24.17 16.30
N ARG A 77 9.63 24.39 17.41
CA ARG A 77 9.03 24.88 18.66
C ARG A 77 8.58 26.34 18.57
N SER A 78 9.27 27.12 17.75
CA SER A 78 9.01 28.55 17.55
C SER A 78 8.03 28.83 16.41
N ALA A 79 7.80 27.82 15.55
CA ALA A 79 6.96 27.88 14.36
C ALA A 79 6.21 26.54 14.18
N PRO A 80 5.15 26.26 14.97
CA PRO A 80 4.48 24.95 14.97
C PRO A 80 3.93 24.49 13.61
N GLU A 81 3.68 25.42 12.69
CA GLU A 81 3.30 25.20 11.30
C GLU A 81 4.42 24.55 10.46
N ARG A 82 5.67 24.63 10.93
CA ARG A 82 6.86 24.07 10.28
C ARG A 82 7.13 22.67 10.83
N SER A 83 6.97 21.66 9.99
CA SER A 83 7.08 20.26 10.41
C SER A 83 7.60 19.36 9.31
N ILE A 84 8.20 18.24 9.73
CA ILE A 84 8.57 17.13 8.86
C ILE A 84 7.73 15.93 9.27
N SER A 85 7.03 15.35 8.30
CA SER A 85 6.24 14.13 8.47
C SER A 85 6.77 13.02 7.58
N VAL A 86 6.59 11.78 8.03
CA VAL A 86 6.80 10.58 7.24
C VAL A 86 5.46 9.89 7.04
N LEU A 87 5.26 9.35 5.84
CA LEU A 87 4.09 8.56 5.51
C LEU A 87 4.53 7.24 4.88
N ALA A 88 3.79 6.18 5.16
CA ALA A 88 3.98 4.88 4.54
C ALA A 88 2.66 4.12 4.42
N ARG A 89 2.52 3.33 3.36
CA ARG A 89 1.41 2.40 3.16
C ARG A 89 1.93 1.12 2.54
N PHE A 90 1.63 0.01 3.19
CA PHE A 90 1.91 -1.32 2.69
C PHE A 90 0.60 -2.06 2.41
N MET A 91 0.54 -2.78 1.29
CA MET A 91 -0.56 -3.67 0.96
C MET A 91 -0.01 -5.04 0.58
N LYS A 92 -0.74 -6.09 0.93
CA LYS A 92 -0.41 -7.45 0.53
C LYS A 92 -1.63 -8.34 0.41
N THR A 93 -1.61 -9.19 -0.59
CA THR A 93 -2.55 -10.29 -0.77
C THR A 93 -1.82 -11.64 -0.72
N PRO A 94 -2.42 -12.68 -0.12
CA PRO A 94 -1.93 -14.05 -0.26
C PRO A 94 -2.30 -14.68 -1.61
N PHE A 95 -3.26 -14.13 -2.36
CA PHE A 95 -3.82 -14.72 -3.59
C PHE A 95 -3.06 -14.24 -4.83
N LYS A 96 -1.91 -14.86 -5.07
CA LYS A 96 -1.02 -14.55 -6.20
C LYS A 96 -1.56 -15.03 -7.55
N ASP A 97 -2.45 -16.01 -7.54
CA ASP A 97 -3.08 -16.59 -8.74
C ASP A 97 -4.00 -15.61 -9.46
N ARG A 98 -4.62 -14.66 -8.76
CA ARG A 98 -5.65 -13.74 -9.30
C ARG A 98 -5.32 -12.25 -9.16
N ASN A 99 -4.12 -11.92 -8.67
CA ASN A 99 -3.66 -10.54 -8.50
C ASN A 99 -2.27 -10.34 -9.13
N LEU A 100 -2.17 -9.40 -10.07
CA LEU A 100 -0.91 -9.06 -10.73
C LEU A 100 0.11 -8.47 -9.77
N ILE A 101 -0.35 -7.67 -8.81
CA ILE A 101 0.48 -7.11 -7.74
C ILE A 101 0.09 -7.82 -6.45
N ASP A 102 1.00 -8.62 -5.90
CA ASP A 102 0.76 -9.34 -4.64
C ASP A 102 1.23 -8.53 -3.40
N ALA A 103 2.11 -7.56 -3.60
CA ALA A 103 2.56 -6.63 -2.56
C ALA A 103 2.90 -5.25 -3.12
N SER A 104 2.62 -4.21 -2.34
CA SER A 104 3.08 -2.85 -2.65
C SER A 104 3.45 -2.08 -1.40
N LEU A 105 4.38 -1.14 -1.55
CA LEU A 105 4.83 -0.23 -0.52
C LEU A 105 4.95 1.16 -1.11
N ASN A 106 4.25 2.13 -0.52
CA ASN A 106 4.40 3.54 -0.84
C ASN A 106 4.92 4.25 0.40
N MET A 107 5.86 5.16 0.25
CA MET A 107 6.40 5.94 1.36
C MET A 107 6.80 7.34 0.92
N GLY A 108 6.87 8.27 1.86
CA GLY A 108 7.32 9.62 1.58
C GLY A 108 7.64 10.44 2.81
N VAL A 109 8.29 11.57 2.56
CA VAL A 109 8.61 12.60 3.55
C VAL A 109 7.99 13.90 3.07
N VAL A 110 7.35 14.63 3.98
CA VAL A 110 6.69 15.91 3.72
C VAL A 110 7.30 16.96 4.63
N PHE A 111 7.85 18.03 4.06
CA PHE A 111 8.34 19.19 4.77
C PHE A 111 7.42 20.38 4.52
N ARG A 112 6.66 20.76 5.55
CA ARG A 112 5.84 21.98 5.57
C ARG A 112 6.66 23.16 6.10
N GLY A 113 6.54 24.31 5.44
CA GLY A 113 7.25 25.55 5.79
C GLY A 113 8.77 25.49 5.59
N PRO A 114 9.30 25.01 4.44
CA PRO A 114 10.75 24.97 4.22
C PRO A 114 11.37 26.38 4.27
N ASN A 115 10.69 27.36 3.69
CA ASN A 115 11.04 28.78 3.71
C ASN A 115 10.22 29.53 4.77
N ARG A 116 10.90 30.21 5.70
CA ARG A 116 10.25 31.00 6.77
C ARG A 116 9.40 32.16 6.27
N HIS A 117 9.70 32.72 5.09
CA HIS A 117 8.92 33.80 4.48
C HIS A 117 7.70 33.29 3.72
N ARG A 118 7.58 31.97 3.54
CA ARG A 118 6.46 31.29 2.89
C ARG A 118 6.03 30.08 3.71
N PRO A 119 5.52 30.27 4.94
CA PRO A 119 5.24 29.19 5.89
C PRO A 119 4.19 28.18 5.39
N ASN A 120 3.40 28.55 4.38
CA ASN A 120 2.38 27.69 3.79
C ASN A 120 2.91 26.80 2.65
N ASP A 121 4.16 26.99 2.19
CA ASP A 121 4.75 26.13 1.17
C ASP A 121 4.99 24.72 1.71
N THR A 122 4.86 23.71 0.86
CA THR A 122 5.15 22.32 1.21
C THR A 122 6.02 21.68 0.14
N LEU A 123 7.08 21.00 0.57
CA LEU A 123 7.93 20.16 -0.27
C LEU A 123 7.73 18.70 0.14
N ALA A 124 7.56 17.80 -0.83
CA ALA A 124 7.41 16.37 -0.55
C ALA A 124 8.26 15.54 -1.49
N LEU A 125 8.78 14.42 -0.98
CA LEU A 125 9.49 13.40 -1.74
C LEU A 125 8.88 12.04 -1.41
N GLY A 126 8.66 11.21 -2.43
CA GLY A 126 8.03 9.90 -2.27
C GLY A 126 8.63 8.84 -3.16
N ALA A 127 8.48 7.59 -2.74
CA ALA A 127 8.87 6.40 -3.48
C ALA A 127 7.78 5.33 -3.38
N GLY A 128 7.65 4.55 -4.45
CA GLY A 128 6.71 3.44 -4.54
C GLY A 128 7.41 2.18 -5.03
N TYR A 129 7.03 1.04 -4.47
CA TYR A 129 7.45 -0.29 -4.88
C TYR A 129 6.20 -1.16 -5.07
N ALA A 130 6.15 -1.89 -6.17
CA ALA A 130 5.12 -2.88 -6.45
C ALA A 130 5.81 -4.18 -6.87
N HIS A 131 5.53 -5.27 -6.15
CA HIS A 131 5.98 -6.58 -6.54
C HIS A 131 4.96 -7.19 -7.49
N VAL A 132 5.40 -7.43 -8.73
CA VAL A 132 4.62 -8.16 -9.72
C VAL A 132 4.72 -9.64 -9.39
N THR A 133 3.58 -10.32 -9.30
CA THR A 133 3.55 -11.76 -9.07
C THR A 133 4.40 -12.47 -10.12
N GLY A 134 5.41 -13.21 -9.66
CA GLY A 134 6.35 -13.87 -10.56
C GLY A 134 5.74 -15.02 -11.37
N LEU A 135 6.10 -15.09 -12.65
CA LEU A 135 6.10 -16.34 -13.41
C LEU A 135 7.27 -17.21 -12.92
N LYS A 136 7.00 -18.37 -12.31
CA LYS A 136 8.02 -19.43 -12.34
C LYS A 136 8.08 -19.95 -13.77
N GLN A 137 9.03 -19.50 -14.59
CA GLN A 137 9.38 -20.24 -15.79
C GLN A 137 9.72 -21.67 -15.36
N LEU A 138 8.92 -22.64 -15.81
CA LEU A 138 9.36 -24.02 -15.81
C LEU A 138 10.47 -24.05 -16.85
N VAL A 139 11.72 -24.11 -16.38
CA VAL A 139 12.86 -24.47 -17.22
C VAL A 139 12.54 -25.84 -17.80
N GLN A 140 12.26 -25.91 -19.10
CA GLN A 140 12.31 -27.15 -19.84
C GLN A 140 13.79 -27.49 -20.01
N THR A 141 14.22 -28.55 -19.33
CA THR A 141 15.44 -29.31 -19.67
C THR A 141 15.00 -30.58 -20.36
#